data_AF-A0A0R3DDY8-F1
#
_entry.id   AF-A0A0R3DDY8-F1
#
_cell.length_a   1.000
_cell.length_b   1.000
_cell.length_c   1.000
_cell.angle_alpha   90.00
_cell.angle_beta   90.00
_cell.angle_gamma   90.00
#
_symmetry.space_group_name_H-M   'P 1'
#
loop_
_entity.id
_entity.type
_entity.pdbx_description
1 polymer ?
#
loop_
_entity_poly.entity_id
_entity_poly.type
_entity_poly.pdbx_seq_one_letter_code
_entity_poly.pdbx_strand_id
1 'polypeptide(L)' 'MSTVLFALMRENPLPGLAAASLNIVVAMYLVALSLLLGITIAMIASAHSFSERKPGTIRLERRTIG' A
#
# COMPACT_ATOMS: atom_id res chain seq x y z
N MET A 1 -37.63 -16.27 -19.03
CA MET A 1 -37.01 -17.58 -18.74
C MET A 1 -35.53 -17.38 -18.38
N SER A 2 -35.23 -16.98 -17.13
CA SER A 2 -33.87 -16.68 -16.64
C SER A 2 -33.59 -17.21 -15.22
N THR A 3 -34.49 -18.04 -14.69
CA THR A 3 -34.37 -18.60 -13.33
C THR A 3 -33.47 -19.82 -13.28
N VAL A 4 -33.27 -20.53 -14.40
CA VAL A 4 -32.47 -21.77 -14.43
C VAL A 4 -30.97 -21.49 -14.30
N LEU A 5 -30.43 -20.46 -14.98
CA LEU A 5 -29.01 -20.06 -14.81
C LEU A 5 -28.74 -19.49 -13.42
N PHE A 6 -29.67 -18.70 -12.86
CA PHE A 6 -29.54 -18.15 -11.52
C PHE A 6 -29.65 -19.22 -10.41
N ALA A 7 -30.52 -20.23 -10.60
CA ALA A 7 -30.62 -21.39 -9.71
C ALA A 7 -29.37 -22.27 -9.79
N LEU A 8 -28.88 -22.56 -11.00
CA LEU A 8 -27.64 -23.31 -11.22
C LEU A 8 -26.43 -22.58 -10.60
N MET A 9 -26.38 -21.25 -10.74
CA MET A 9 -25.32 -20.42 -10.18
C MET A 9 -25.40 -20.31 -8.65
N ARG A 10 -26.56 -20.58 -8.03
CA ARG A 10 -26.76 -20.56 -6.58
C ARG A 10 -26.54 -21.92 -5.91
N GLU A 11 -26.75 -23.02 -6.63
CA GLU A 11 -26.52 -24.39 -6.12
C GLU A 11 -25.06 -24.85 -6.23
N ASN A 12 -24.22 -24.15 -6.99
CA ASN A 12 -22.80 -24.44 -7.08
C ASN A 12 -22.00 -23.70 -5.97
N PRO A 13 -20.88 -24.25 -5.48
CA PRO A 13 -19.95 -23.55 -4.58
C PRO A 13 -19.21 -22.37 -5.27
N LEU A 14 -19.41 -22.21 -6.58
CA LEU A 14 -18.77 -21.22 -7.45
C LEU A 14 -19.00 -19.74 -7.06
N PRO A 15 -20.22 -19.26 -6.72
CA PRO A 15 -20.45 -17.91 -6.19
C PRO A 15 -19.68 -17.64 -4.89
N GLY A 16 -19.56 -18.64 -4.01
CA GLY A 16 -18.79 -18.51 -2.77
C GLY A 16 -17.29 -18.39 -3.05
N LEU A 17 -16.79 -19.20 -4.00
CA LEU A 17 -15.40 -19.13 -4.45
C LEU A 17 -15.08 -17.80 -5.14
N ALA A 18 -15.99 -17.31 -5.98
CA ALA A 18 -15.86 -16.02 -6.67
C ALA A 18 -15.86 -14.84 -5.69
N ALA A 19 -16.72 -14.89 -4.67
CA ALA A 19 -16.73 -13.88 -3.60
C ALA A 19 -15.45 -13.93 -2.75
N ALA A 20 -14.97 -15.14 -2.41
CA ALA A 20 -13.72 -15.31 -1.68
C ALA A 20 -12.51 -14.84 -2.49
N SER A 21 -12.44 -15.15 -3.78
CA SER A 21 -11.36 -14.69 -4.65
C SER A 21 -11.38 -13.17 -4.82
N LEU A 22 -12.56 -12.57 -4.97
CA LEU A 22 -12.70 -11.11 -5.01
C LEU A 22 -12.24 -10.47 -3.70
N ASN A 23 -12.59 -11.06 -2.55
CA ASN A 23 -12.14 -10.57 -1.25
C ASN A 23 -10.61 -10.62 -1.10
N ILE A 24 -9.96 -11.69 -1.56
CA ILE A 24 -8.49 -11.79 -1.57
C ILE A 24 -7.88 -10.71 -2.46
N VAL A 25 -8.44 -10.47 -3.65
CA VAL A 25 -7.97 -9.42 -4.57
C VAL A 25 -8.11 -8.04 -3.92
N VAL A 26 -9.26 -7.75 -3.29
CA VAL A 26 -9.50 -6.49 -2.59
C VAL A 26 -8.54 -6.32 -1.42
N ALA A 27 -8.31 -7.36 -0.63
CA ALA A 27 -7.34 -7.34 0.47
C ALA A 27 -5.91 -7.08 -0.03
N MET A 28 -5.47 -7.77 -1.09
CA MET A 28 -4.19 -7.52 -1.75
C MET A 28 -4.08 -6.07 -2.24
N TYR A 29 -5.15 -5.51 -2.80
CA TYR A 29 -5.17 -4.15 -3.30
C TYR A 29 -5.08 -3.12 -2.17
N LEU A 30 -5.79 -3.33 -1.06
CA LEU A 30 -5.69 -2.49 0.15
C LEU A 30 -4.28 -2.50 0.74
N VAL A 31 -3.66 -3.68 0.84
CA VAL A 31 -2.28 -3.81 1.31
C VAL A 31 -1.32 -3.09 0.36
N ALA A 32 -1.46 -3.28 -0.95
CA ALA A 32 -0.63 -2.62 -1.94
C ALA A 32 -0.78 -1.08 -1.89
N LEU A 33 -2.01 -0.57 -1.77
CA LEU A 33 -2.27 0.86 -1.61
C LEU A 33 -1.66 1.40 -0.32
N SER A 34 -1.82 0.70 0.80
CA SER A 34 -1.23 1.08 2.08
C SER A 34 0.30 1.14 2.00
N LEU A 35 0.92 0.12 1.40
CA LEU A 35 2.36 0.07 1.20
C LEU A 35 2.83 1.20 0.27
N LEU A 36 2.12 1.45 -0.82
CA LEU A 36 2.41 2.52 -1.76
C LEU A 36 2.35 3.89 -1.07
N LEU A 37 1.30 4.15 -0.29
CA LEU A 37 1.18 5.39 0.51
C LEU A 37 2.34 5.52 1.50
N GLY A 38 2.69 4.44 2.22
CA GLY A 38 3.81 4.45 3.15
C GLY A 38 5.14 4.76 2.46
N ILE A 39 5.40 4.15 1.31
CA ILE A 39 6.59 4.42 0.48
C ILE A 39 6.58 5.87 -0.01
N THR A 40 5.44 6.38 -0.49
CA THR A 40 5.32 7.77 -0.94
C THR A 40 5.63 8.74 0.21
N ILE A 41 5.06 8.54 1.39
CA ILE A 41 5.34 9.37 2.56
C ILE A 41 6.81 9.26 2.97
N ALA A 42 7.38 8.06 3.00
CA ALA A 42 8.78 7.84 3.32
C ALA A 42 9.72 8.52 2.30
N MET A 43 9.40 8.46 1.01
CA MET A 43 10.13 9.15 -0.05
C MET A 43 10.04 10.67 0.09
N ILE A 44 8.85 11.20 0.37
CA ILE A 44 8.65 12.64 0.62
C ILE A 44 9.46 13.07 1.85
N ALA A 45 9.33 12.35 2.97
CA ALA A 45 10.06 12.63 4.20
C ALA A 45 11.58 12.54 4.01
N SER A 46 12.05 11.53 3.27
CA SER A 46 13.45 11.36 2.91
C SER A 46 13.92 12.51 2.00
N ALA A 47 13.13 12.92 1.01
CA ALA A 47 13.44 14.03 0.13
C ALA A 47 13.50 15.37 0.89
N HIS A 48 12.58 15.60 1.82
CA HIS A 48 12.62 16.76 2.73
C HIS A 48 13.85 16.72 3.63
N SER A 49 14.13 15.58 4.28
CA SER A 49 15.33 15.40 5.10
C SER A 49 16.61 15.56 4.28
N PHE A 50 16.65 15.11 3.03
CA PHE A 50 17.78 15.26 2.12
C PHE A 50 17.92 16.69 1.57
N SER A 51 16.80 17.39 1.37
CA SER A 51 16.77 18.81 0.99
C SER A 51 17.18 19.71 2.15
N GLU A 52 16.76 19.40 3.38
CA GLU A 52 17.23 20.04 4.61
C GLU A 52 18.68 19.66 4.93
N ARG A 53 19.12 18.44 4.61
CA ARG A 53 20.53 17.99 4.64
C ARG A 53 21.34 18.42 3.42
N LYS A 54 20.80 19.27 2.54
CA LYS A 54 21.64 19.92 1.52
C LYS A 54 22.75 20.70 2.25
N PRO A 55 24.02 20.58 1.80
CA PRO A 55 25.19 20.62 2.68
C PRO A 55 25.56 22.04 3.11
N GLY A 56 24.82 22.61 4.05
CA GLY A 56 25.18 23.87 4.71
C GLY A 56 25.86 23.65 6.05
N THR A 57 25.50 22.59 6.78
CA THR A 57 25.94 22.48 8.17
C THR A 57 26.05 21.02 8.57
N ILE A 58 27.04 20.34 7.99
CA ILE A 58 27.77 19.37 8.80
C ILE A 58 28.38 20.21 9.92
N ARG A 59 27.63 20.35 11.02
CA ARG A 59 28.07 20.93 12.28
C ARG A 59 29.11 19.99 12.89
N LEU A 60 30.24 19.84 12.20
CA LEU A 60 31.52 19.45 12.75
C LEU A 60 32.11 20.62 13.57
N GLU A 61 31.39 21.73 13.75
CA GLU A 61 31.62 22.73 14.79
C GLU A 61 31.03 22.27 16.14
N ARG A 62 31.36 21.05 16.57
CA ARG A 62 31.17 20.62 17.97
C ARG A 62 32.20 19.58 18.39
N ARG A 63 33.42 19.66 17.88
CA ARG A 63 34.53 18.87 18.43
C ARG A 63 35.94 19.40 18.15
N THR A 64 36.06 20.70 17.94
CA THR A 64 37.34 21.39 18.03
C THR A 64 37.08 22.64 18.83
N ILE A 65 37.87 22.87 19.88
CA ILE A 65 37.77 23.95 20.87
C ILE A 65 36.88 23.60 22.08
N GLY A 66 37.55 23.20 23.16
CA GLY A 66 37.01 22.84 24.46
C GLY A 66 38.01 21.95 25.18
#